data_AF-A0A835X1I7-F1
#
_entry.id   AF-A0A835X1I7-F1
#
_cell.length_a   1.000
_cell.length_b   1.000
_cell.length_c   1.000
_cell.angle_alpha   90.00
_cell.angle_beta   90.00
_cell.angle_gamma   90.00
#
_symmetry.space_group_name_H-M   'P 1'
#
loop_
_entity.id
_entity.type
_entity.pdbx_description
1 polymer ?
#
loop_
_entity_poly.entity_id
_entity_poly.type
_entity_poly.pdbx_seq_one_letter_code
_entity_poly.pdbx_strand_id
1 'polypeptide(L)' 'MMKCGVGICGSCCIGEDLVCRDGTVFEGDHLLSNKEFGHNFRTKAGVLENY' A
#
# COMPACT_ATOMS: atom_id res chain seq x y z
N MET A 1 5.94 1.79 2.33
CA MET A 1 6.32 2.77 3.39
C MET A 1 5.74 4.15 3.05
N MET A 2 5.19 4.88 4.02
CA MET A 2 4.73 6.26 3.81
C MET A 2 5.93 7.23 3.70
N LYS A 3 6.02 7.98 2.59
CA LYS A 3 7.00 9.09 2.42
C LYS A 3 6.32 10.45 2.51
N CYS A 4 5.47 10.78 1.52
CA CYS A 4 4.84 12.11 1.45
C CYS A 4 3.59 12.27 2.31
N GLY A 5 2.84 11.19 2.57
CA GLY A 5 1.57 11.27 3.31
C GLY A 5 0.41 11.98 2.58
N VAL A 6 0.61 12.45 1.34
CA VAL A 6 -0.37 13.26 0.58
C VAL A 6 -0.69 12.69 -0.81
N GLY A 7 -0.27 11.46 -1.09
CA GLY A 7 -0.63 10.74 -2.33
C GLY A 7 0.23 11.04 -3.56
N ILE A 8 1.23 11.93 -3.50
CA ILE A 8 2.00 12.31 -4.71
C ILE A 8 3.12 11.31 -5.06
N CYS A 9 3.65 10.60 -4.07
CA CYS A 9 4.88 9.80 -4.25
C CYS A 9 4.64 8.31 -4.52
N GLY A 10 3.40 7.83 -4.36
CA GLY A 10 3.06 6.40 -4.50
C GLY A 10 3.73 5.43 -3.52
N SER A 11 4.61 5.85 -2.61
CA SER A 11 5.42 4.92 -1.79
C SER A 11 4.63 4.05 -0.81
N CYS A 12 3.39 4.47 -0.49
CA CYS A 12 2.45 3.73 0.34
C CYS A 12 1.39 2.99 -0.49
N CYS A 13 1.63 2.71 -1.77
CA CYS A 13 0.68 1.93 -2.55
C CYS A 13 0.66 0.46 -2.12
N ILE A 14 -0.53 -0.13 -2.15
CA ILE A 14 -0.77 -1.56 -2.02
C ILE A 14 -1.70 -1.92 -3.18
N GLY A 15 -1.12 -2.40 -4.27
CA GLY A 15 -1.80 -2.47 -5.57
C GLY A 15 -2.20 -1.07 -6.06
N GLU A 16 -3.49 -0.85 -6.26
CA GLU A 16 -4.06 0.43 -6.74
C GLU A 16 -4.36 1.41 -5.60
N ASP A 17 -4.41 0.92 -4.36
CA ASP A 17 -4.77 1.73 -3.19
C ASP A 17 -3.57 2.52 -2.67
N LEU A 18 -3.75 3.82 -2.44
CA LEU A 18 -2.80 4.69 -1.74
C LEU A 18 -3.22 4.84 -0.28
N VAL A 19 -2.56 4.13 0.62
CA VAL A 19 -2.87 4.16 2.08
C VAL A 19 -2.92 5.59 2.67
N CYS A 20 -2.12 6.52 2.16
CA CYS A 20 -2.15 7.91 2.66
C CYS A 20 -3.32 8.77 2.18
N ARG A 21 -4.03 8.34 1.13
CA ARG A 21 -5.11 9.09 0.50
C ARG A 21 -6.43 8.35 0.59
N ASP A 22 -6.43 7.09 0.17
CA ASP A 22 -7.62 6.23 0.12
C ASP A 22 -7.98 5.73 1.52
N GLY A 23 -7.01 5.73 2.45
CA GLY A 23 -7.25 5.60 3.88
C GLY A 23 -6.19 4.76 4.58
N THR A 24 -5.94 5.05 5.85
CA THR A 24 -5.09 4.21 6.71
C THR A 24 -5.85 3.04 7.33
N VAL A 25 -7.18 3.05 7.18
CA VAL A 25 -8.12 2.03 7.65
C VAL A 25 -8.96 1.61 6.45
N PHE A 26 -9.00 0.30 6.20
CA PHE A 26 -9.76 -0.30 5.10
C PHE A 26 -10.73 -1.35 5.64
N GLU A 27 -11.80 -1.60 4.89
CA GLU A 27 -12.68 -2.74 5.13
C GLU A 27 -11.94 -4.07 4.91
N GLY A 28 -12.29 -5.09 5.70
CA GLY A 28 -11.64 -6.39 5.65
C GLY A 28 -11.77 -7.06 4.28
N ASP A 29 -12.97 -7.05 3.69
CA ASP A 29 -13.24 -7.65 2.38
C ASP A 29 -12.46 -6.96 1.25
N HIS A 30 -12.26 -5.64 1.37
CA HIS A 30 -11.42 -4.88 0.44
C HIS A 30 -9.98 -5.36 0.51
N LEU A 31 -9.42 -5.48 1.71
CA LEU A 31 -8.05 -5.98 1.92
C LEU A 31 -7.89 -7.43 1.46
N LEU A 32 -8.88 -8.29 1.68
CA LEU A 32 -8.87 -9.68 1.21
C LEU A 32 -8.92 -9.79 -0.31
N SER A 33 -9.55 -8.85 -1.00
CA SER A 33 -9.58 -8.79 -2.46
C SER A 33 -8.28 -8.24 -3.08
N ASN A 34 -7.46 -7.55 -2.28
CA ASN A 34 -6.22 -6.92 -2.72
C ASN A 34 -5.10 -7.95 -2.87
N LYS A 35 -4.53 -8.04 -4.08
CA LYS A 35 -3.51 -9.05 -4.43
C LYS A 35 -2.13 -8.80 -3.81
N GLU A 36 -1.84 -7.57 -3.40
CA GLU A 36 -0.56 -7.24 -2.76
C GLU A 36 -0.64 -7.36 -1.24
N PHE A 37 -1.77 -7.00 -0.63
CA PHE A 37 -1.91 -6.97 0.83
C PHE A 37 -1.66 -8.34 1.46
N GLY A 38 -0.73 -8.41 2.42
CA GLY A 38 -0.37 -9.65 3.13
C GLY A 38 0.51 -10.63 2.33
N HIS A 39 0.77 -10.37 1.05
CA HIS A 39 1.62 -11.20 0.19
C HIS A 39 2.95 -10.53 -0.15
N ASN A 40 2.91 -9.22 -0.39
CA ASN A 40 4.06 -8.42 -0.76
C ASN A 40 4.18 -7.18 0.11
N PHE A 41 5.39 -6.64 0.20
CA PHE A 41 5.66 -5.35 0.80
C PHE A 41 6.61 -4.53 -0.06
N ARG A 42 6.62 -3.21 0.17
CA ARG A 42 7.55 -2.30 -0.49
C ARG A 42 8.66 -1.88 0.45
N THR A 43 9.90 -2.04 0.02
CA THR A 43 11.09 -1.60 0.75
C THR A 43 11.14 -0.06 0.86
N LYS A 44 12.10 0.48 1.61
CA LYS A 44 12.30 1.94 1.73
C LYS A 44 12.57 2.61 0.36
N ALA A 45 13.15 1.86 -0.58
CA ALA A 45 13.41 2.32 -1.95
C ALA A 45 12.15 2.23 -2.85
N GLY A 46 11.09 1.55 -2.41
CA GLY A 46 9.85 1.35 -3.18
C GLY A 46 9.82 0.08 -4.02
N VAL A 47 10.86 -0.75 -3.95
CA VAL A 47 10.92 -2.06 -4.61
C VAL A 47 9.91 -2.99 -3.96
N LEU A 48 9.14 -3.71 -4.78
CA LEU A 48 8.17 -4.70 -4.33
C LEU A 48 8.88 -6.04 -4.07
N GLU A 49 8.68 -6.59 -2.88
CA GLU A 49 9.24 -7.88 -2.45
C GLU A 49 8.14 -8.74 -1.81
N ASN A 50 8.29 -10.06 -1.87
CA ASN A 50 7.39 -10.98 -1.19
C ASN A 50 7.77 -11.06 0.29
N TYR A 51 6.78 -11.26 1.16
CA TYR A 51 7.01 -11.51 2.58
C TYR A 51 7.80 -12.80 2.85
#